data_AF-A0A2V9N2K1-F1
#
_entry.id   AF-A0A2V9N2K1-F1
#
_cell.length_a   1.000
_cell.length_b   1.000
_cell.length_c   1.000
_cell.angle_alpha   90.00
_cell.angle_beta   90.00
_cell.angle_gamma   90.00
#
_symmetry.space_group_name_H-M   'P 1'
#
loop_
_entity.id
_entity.type
_entity.pdbx_description
1 polymer ?
#
loop_
_entity_poly.entity_id
_entity_poly.type
_entity_poly.pdbx_seq_one_letter_code
_entity_poly.pdbx_strand_id
1 'polypeptide(L)'
;MSPESNNRQGASKVSDPGNLRLLNRLNSRMKRKKHQLLPTLLRTDVALRIAADVILVNSSILAAALIWLLFRRGALVAGALPTIMGGRLSVVGYMVLWSCIAIAVFHLNGFYTRTRGYVSRYKLLVIARAVTLVAVLFGAVDRLVLQGNFSRAVITIGWAVMLLSVAAARFAKDSLLSAYRIESRSRSSDKVERVLVLGGAGYLGSMLVPRLLRSGYKVRVFDSFMYGSASLDSVKHHPAFESMKGDIRQIEPVVEAMKDCDAVIDLAAIVGDPACEENRQLAVEVNRAATRMLIDIAKGYGIRRFLFASSCSVYGASEFLMDECSQVAPISTYAQTKVDSENLLVEGAGADFYPTVLRFGTLFGLSPRPRLDLVVNLLTAQAAIAGKITIFNGTQWRPFLHVDDAGRAFIACLEAPPDVVSGEIFNVGDYELNHQLREISEKVANFVPHVETNHVDNGDKRNYRVSFDKIHSRLGFRCEKSVDDGIAEMHQWIKATNLTDLSAVQFNNQAMTRVFAETPDAQRSTFRVLEALARSA
;
A
#
# COMPACT_ATOMS: atom_id res chain seq x y z
N MET A 1 -47.57 72.87 -16.19
CA MET A 1 -48.63 72.21 -15.43
C MET A 1 -48.07 70.92 -14.85
N SER A 2 -47.61 70.98 -13.60
CA SER A 2 -47.66 69.87 -12.62
C SER A 2 -49.14 69.46 -12.41
N PRO A 3 -49.49 68.26 -11.87
CA PRO A 3 -48.88 67.67 -10.67
C PRO A 3 -48.87 66.12 -10.50
N GLU A 4 -48.14 65.72 -9.44
CA GLU A 4 -48.39 64.58 -8.51
C GLU A 4 -48.43 63.12 -9.03
N SER A 5 -47.98 62.08 -8.31
CA SER A 5 -47.28 61.90 -7.03
C SER A 5 -46.97 60.40 -6.85
N ASN A 6 -46.02 60.12 -5.94
CA ASN A 6 -45.98 58.98 -5.01
C ASN A 6 -45.51 57.56 -5.42
N ASN A 7 -44.30 57.27 -4.89
CA ASN A 7 -44.04 56.26 -3.85
C ASN A 7 -43.40 54.92 -4.28
N ARG A 8 -42.06 54.80 -4.09
CA ARG A 8 -41.44 54.05 -2.97
C ARG A 8 -39.91 54.12 -3.03
N GLN A 9 -39.33 54.69 -1.98
CA GLN A 9 -37.90 54.62 -1.64
C GLN A 9 -37.51 53.23 -1.12
N GLY A 10 -36.26 52.84 -1.38
CA GLY A 10 -35.42 52.12 -0.42
C GLY A 10 -35.35 50.60 -0.52
N ALA A 11 -34.34 50.09 -1.23
CA ALA A 11 -33.39 49.11 -0.69
C ALA A 11 -32.26 48.84 -1.70
N SER A 12 -31.12 49.51 -1.50
CA SER A 12 -29.83 49.06 -2.01
C SER A 12 -29.40 47.77 -1.30
N LYS A 13 -28.88 46.78 -2.04
CA LYS A 13 -27.49 46.28 -1.90
C LYS A 13 -27.28 44.95 -2.64
N VAL A 14 -26.53 45.05 -3.72
CA VAL A 14 -25.33 44.26 -4.06
C VAL A 14 -25.35 42.77 -3.65
N SER A 15 -25.73 41.91 -4.59
CA SER A 15 -25.47 40.47 -4.56
C SER A 15 -24.04 40.17 -5.02
N ASP A 16 -23.11 40.12 -4.07
CA ASP A 16 -21.71 39.75 -4.30
C ASP A 16 -21.60 38.28 -4.81
N PRO A 17 -21.02 38.02 -6.00
CA PRO A 17 -20.81 36.69 -6.56
C PRO A 17 -19.98 35.76 -5.65
N GLY A 18 -19.16 36.32 -4.75
CA GLY A 18 -18.38 35.56 -3.77
C GLY A 18 -19.26 34.81 -2.76
N ASN A 19 -20.37 35.41 -2.32
CA ASN A 19 -21.27 34.82 -1.34
C ASN A 19 -22.12 33.68 -1.93
N LEU A 20 -22.50 33.76 -3.20
CA LEU A 20 -23.23 32.67 -3.87
C LEU A 20 -22.35 31.42 -4.04
N ARG A 21 -21.05 31.60 -4.33
CA ARG A 21 -20.07 30.50 -4.40
C ARG A 21 -19.77 29.90 -3.03
N LEU A 22 -19.74 30.73 -1.97
CA LEU A 22 -19.57 30.25 -0.60
C LEU A 22 -20.80 29.45 -0.12
N LEU A 23 -22.02 29.94 -0.40
CA LEU A 23 -23.27 29.24 -0.11
C LEU A 23 -23.40 27.93 -0.90
N ASN A 24 -22.98 27.88 -2.17
CA ASN A 24 -22.97 26.66 -2.96
C ASN A 24 -21.89 25.66 -2.49
N ARG A 25 -20.73 26.13 -2.00
CA ARG A 25 -19.70 25.28 -1.38
C ARG A 25 -20.14 24.76 0.00
N LEU A 26 -20.88 25.56 0.77
CA LEU A 26 -21.46 25.14 2.04
C LEU A 26 -22.60 24.13 1.82
N ASN A 27 -23.48 24.36 0.85
CA ASN A 27 -24.55 23.43 0.47
C ASN A 27 -24.02 22.12 -0.13
N SER A 28 -22.93 22.15 -0.91
CA SER A 28 -22.30 20.94 -1.44
C SER A 28 -21.53 20.16 -0.35
N ARG A 29 -20.89 20.84 0.61
CA ARG A 29 -20.33 20.22 1.83
C ARG A 29 -21.39 19.63 2.75
N MET A 30 -22.55 20.30 2.89
CA MET A 30 -23.68 19.76 3.65
C MET A 30 -24.35 18.57 2.95
N LYS A 31 -24.53 18.62 1.62
CA LYS A 31 -25.03 17.47 0.82
C LYS A 31 -24.06 16.28 0.84
N ARG A 32 -22.73 16.51 0.76
CA ARG A 32 -21.71 15.45 0.89
C ARG A 32 -21.66 14.85 2.30
N LYS A 33 -21.82 15.65 3.37
CA LYS A 33 -21.96 15.12 4.73
C LYS A 33 -23.25 14.31 4.90
N LYS A 34 -24.38 14.77 4.35
CA LYS A 34 -25.68 14.07 4.47
C LYS A 34 -25.69 12.72 3.74
N HIS A 35 -24.98 12.59 2.62
CA HIS A 35 -24.88 11.32 1.88
C HIS A 35 -23.78 10.35 2.37
N GLN A 36 -22.85 10.79 3.25
CA GLN A 36 -21.85 9.91 3.86
C GLN A 36 -22.16 9.50 5.30
N LEU A 37 -23.08 10.16 5.99
CA LEU A 37 -23.35 9.89 7.41
C LEU A 37 -24.28 8.68 7.64
N LEU A 38 -25.10 8.30 6.67
CA LEU A 38 -26.08 7.21 6.84
C LEU A 38 -25.66 5.80 6.37
N PRO A 39 -24.65 5.56 5.49
CA PRO A 39 -24.20 4.20 5.21
C PRO A 39 -23.08 3.69 6.14
N THR A 40 -22.45 4.54 6.95
CA THR A 40 -21.30 4.14 7.79
C THR A 40 -21.68 3.30 9.01
N LEU A 41 -22.88 3.48 9.57
CA LEU A 41 -23.36 2.72 10.73
C LEU A 41 -23.80 1.29 10.39
N LEU A 42 -24.06 1.01 9.10
CA LEU A 42 -24.54 -0.29 8.60
C LEU A 42 -23.41 -1.24 8.17
N ARG A 43 -22.14 -0.82 8.28
CA ARG A 43 -21.03 -1.75 8.05
C ARG A 43 -20.91 -2.71 9.23
N THR A 44 -20.76 -4.00 8.94
CA THR A 44 -20.66 -5.07 9.94
C THR A 44 -19.54 -4.85 10.96
N ASP A 45 -18.41 -4.26 10.53
CA ASP A 45 -17.29 -3.96 11.42
C ASP A 45 -17.58 -2.80 12.39
N VAL A 46 -18.41 -1.83 12.00
CA VAL A 46 -18.84 -0.71 12.84
C VAL A 46 -19.92 -1.19 13.83
N ALA A 47 -20.86 -2.01 13.36
CA ALA A 47 -21.91 -2.58 14.21
C ALA A 47 -21.34 -3.41 15.36
N LEU A 48 -20.35 -4.28 15.08
CA LEU A 48 -19.67 -5.07 16.12
C LEU A 48 -18.95 -4.20 17.15
N ARG A 49 -18.35 -3.08 16.74
CA ARG A 49 -17.69 -2.14 17.67
C ARG A 49 -18.70 -1.41 18.56
N ILE A 50 -19.83 -0.99 18.00
CA ILE A 50 -20.91 -0.36 18.77
C ILE A 50 -21.45 -1.36 19.81
N ALA A 51 -21.67 -2.62 19.41
CA ALA A 51 -22.13 -3.66 20.34
C ALA A 51 -21.13 -3.89 21.49
N ALA A 52 -19.83 -4.00 21.18
CA ALA A 52 -18.79 -4.15 22.19
C ALA A 52 -18.73 -2.95 23.16
N ASP A 53 -18.86 -1.72 22.64
CA ASP A 53 -18.85 -0.51 23.46
C ASP A 53 -20.09 -0.44 24.36
N VAL A 54 -21.27 -0.84 23.88
CA VAL A 54 -22.50 -0.91 24.69
C VAL A 54 -22.34 -1.89 25.86
N ILE A 55 -21.76 -3.07 25.62
CA ILE A 55 -21.50 -4.04 26.69
C ILE A 55 -20.57 -3.42 27.73
N LEU A 56 -19.46 -2.85 27.28
CA LEU A 56 -18.41 -2.30 28.15
C LEU A 56 -18.93 -1.12 29.01
N VAL A 57 -19.71 -0.23 28.41
CA VAL A 57 -20.33 0.94 29.04
C VAL A 57 -21.40 0.52 30.07
N ASN A 58 -22.18 -0.52 29.79
CA ASN A 58 -23.16 -1.05 30.73
C ASN A 58 -22.53 -1.87 31.86
N SER A 59 -21.47 -2.64 31.56
CA SER A 59 -20.69 -3.33 32.58
C SER A 59 -20.04 -2.35 33.54
N SER A 60 -19.60 -1.17 33.09
CA SER A 60 -18.97 -0.17 33.96
C SER A 60 -19.93 0.42 34.99
N ILE A 61 -21.18 0.72 34.60
CA ILE A 61 -22.18 1.28 35.53
C ILE A 61 -22.71 0.21 36.50
N LEU A 62 -22.85 -1.05 36.06
CA LEU A 62 -23.19 -2.17 36.93
C LEU A 62 -22.08 -2.45 37.95
N ALA A 63 -20.82 -2.50 37.50
CA ALA A 63 -19.67 -2.65 38.38
C ALA A 63 -19.59 -1.50 39.39
N ALA A 64 -19.86 -0.26 38.95
CA ALA A 64 -19.88 0.89 39.85
C ALA A 64 -21.00 0.81 40.90
N ALA A 65 -22.20 0.37 40.50
CA ALA A 65 -23.30 0.15 41.43
C ALA A 65 -22.95 -0.95 42.45
N LEU A 66 -22.31 -2.04 42.02
CA LEU A 66 -21.87 -3.12 42.89
C LEU A 66 -20.77 -2.66 43.86
N ILE A 67 -19.74 -1.97 43.37
CA ILE A 67 -18.66 -1.41 44.19
C ILE A 67 -19.25 -0.46 45.23
N TRP A 68 -20.17 0.42 44.82
CA TRP A 68 -20.81 1.35 45.74
C TRP A 68 -21.65 0.64 46.81
N LEU A 69 -22.37 -0.43 46.46
CA LEU A 69 -23.10 -1.26 47.43
C LEU A 69 -22.18 -1.88 48.47
N LEU A 70 -21.04 -2.43 48.02
CA LEU A 70 -20.06 -3.04 48.92
C LEU A 70 -19.49 -2.02 49.93
N PHE A 71 -19.25 -0.78 49.49
CA PHE A 71 -18.72 0.28 50.35
C PHE A 71 -19.75 0.85 51.36
N ARG A 72 -21.06 0.74 51.12
CA ARG A 72 -22.11 1.37 51.97
C ARG A 72 -22.53 0.55 53.21
N ARG A 73 -21.82 -0.55 53.52
CA ARG A 73 -22.03 -1.57 54.59
C ARG A 73 -22.71 -2.86 54.08
N GLY A 74 -21.94 -3.95 54.03
CA GLY A 74 -22.32 -5.33 54.44
C GLY A 74 -23.61 -5.99 53.94
N ALA A 75 -24.35 -5.41 53.00
CA ALA A 75 -25.69 -5.86 52.63
C ALA A 75 -25.76 -6.18 51.13
N LEU A 76 -25.33 -7.39 50.76
CA LEU A 76 -25.86 -8.08 49.57
C LEU A 76 -27.30 -8.51 49.86
N VAL A 77 -28.19 -7.53 50.11
CA VAL A 77 -29.63 -7.80 50.18
C VAL A 77 -30.16 -7.77 48.75
N ALA A 78 -30.70 -8.91 48.31
CA ALA A 78 -31.40 -9.01 47.03
C ALA A 78 -32.51 -7.95 46.98
N GLY A 79 -32.36 -6.94 46.10
CA GLY A 79 -33.30 -5.82 45.98
C GLY A 79 -32.70 -4.42 46.12
N ALA A 80 -31.39 -4.27 46.34
CA ALA A 80 -30.75 -2.96 46.53
C ALA A 80 -30.53 -2.14 45.23
N LEU A 81 -30.45 -2.77 44.05
CA LEU A 81 -30.22 -2.07 42.77
C LEU A 81 -31.29 -1.00 42.44
N PRO A 82 -32.60 -1.30 42.57
CA PRO A 82 -33.66 -0.30 42.42
C PRO A 82 -33.51 0.89 43.39
N THR A 83 -33.03 0.65 44.61
CA THR A 83 -32.84 1.68 45.64
C THR A 83 -31.63 2.60 45.35
N ILE A 84 -30.61 2.10 44.64
CA ILE A 84 -29.44 2.89 44.18
C ILE A 84 -29.83 3.81 43.02
N MET A 85 -30.64 3.28 42.09
CA MET A 85 -31.03 4.00 40.89
C MET A 85 -32.23 4.91 41.12
N GLY A 86 -32.98 4.71 42.22
CA GLY A 86 -33.69 5.72 43.03
C GLY A 86 -34.50 6.79 42.29
N GLY A 87 -34.91 6.50 41.06
CA GLY A 87 -35.29 7.50 40.07
C GLY A 87 -36.40 6.99 39.18
N ARG A 88 -36.90 7.87 38.31
CA ARG A 88 -38.09 7.63 37.48
C ARG A 88 -37.97 6.48 36.47
N LEU A 89 -36.75 6.00 36.21
CA LEU A 89 -36.48 4.91 35.26
C LEU A 89 -36.15 3.60 35.99
N SER A 90 -36.51 2.47 35.38
CA SER A 90 -35.98 1.17 35.79
C SER A 90 -34.47 1.12 35.60
N VAL A 91 -33.79 0.16 36.24
CA VAL A 91 -32.35 -0.08 36.06
C VAL A 91 -31.99 -0.21 34.57
N VAL A 92 -32.83 -0.95 33.82
CA VAL A 92 -32.71 -1.11 32.37
C VAL A 92 -32.85 0.24 31.66
N GLY A 93 -33.80 1.08 32.07
CA GLY A 93 -33.99 2.42 31.50
C GLY A 93 -32.77 3.33 31.68
N TYR A 94 -32.12 3.30 32.85
CA TYR A 94 -30.87 4.03 33.08
C TYR A 94 -29.70 3.49 32.27
N MET A 95 -29.58 2.16 32.11
CA MET A 95 -28.56 1.53 31.27
C MET A 95 -28.74 1.88 29.78
N VAL A 96 -29.99 1.90 29.29
CA VAL A 96 -30.31 2.33 27.93
C VAL A 96 -29.92 3.79 27.73
N LEU A 97 -30.29 4.68 28.66
CA LEU A 97 -29.91 6.10 28.61
C LEU A 97 -28.39 6.29 28.59
N TRP A 98 -27.68 5.60 29.47
CA TRP A 98 -26.21 5.60 29.57
C TRP A 98 -25.57 5.16 28.24
N SER A 99 -26.09 4.09 27.63
CA SER A 99 -25.64 3.56 26.34
C SER A 99 -25.91 4.53 25.18
N CYS A 100 -27.10 5.13 25.11
CA CYS A 100 -27.45 6.07 24.05
C CYS A 100 -26.55 7.31 24.07
N ILE A 101 -26.29 7.87 25.26
CA ILE A 101 -25.37 9.00 25.43
C ILE A 101 -23.96 8.59 25.01
N ALA A 102 -23.49 7.40 25.42
CA ALA A 102 -22.17 6.90 25.05
C ALA A 102 -21.98 6.74 23.54
N ILE A 103 -22.95 6.11 22.85
CA ILE A 103 -22.89 5.93 21.39
C ILE A 103 -22.81 7.29 20.69
N ALA A 104 -23.66 8.25 21.07
CA ALA A 104 -23.67 9.59 20.47
C ALA A 104 -22.33 10.31 20.68
N VAL A 105 -21.81 10.29 21.90
CA VAL A 105 -20.52 10.94 22.24
C VAL A 105 -19.36 10.26 21.53
N PHE A 106 -19.30 8.92 21.50
CA PHE A 106 -18.23 8.17 20.83
C PHE A 106 -18.25 8.40 19.32
N HIS A 107 -19.45 8.44 18.72
CA HIS A 107 -19.61 8.77 17.31
C HIS A 107 -19.08 10.19 16.99
N LEU A 108 -19.46 11.19 17.79
CA LEU A 108 -19.00 12.58 17.62
C LEU A 108 -17.49 12.75 17.85
N ASN A 109 -16.89 11.93 18.71
CA ASN A 109 -15.45 11.90 18.95
C ASN A 109 -14.69 11.02 17.93
N GLY A 110 -15.40 10.45 16.95
CA GLY A 110 -14.80 9.74 15.82
C GLY A 110 -14.43 8.29 16.07
N PHE A 111 -14.93 7.67 17.14
CA PHE A 111 -14.61 6.28 17.50
C PHE A 111 -15.07 5.28 16.43
N TYR A 112 -16.13 5.63 15.70
CA TYR A 112 -16.72 4.79 14.66
C TYR A 112 -16.44 5.28 13.23
N THR A 113 -15.76 6.43 13.07
CA THR A 113 -15.55 7.07 11.75
C THR A 113 -14.09 7.23 11.36
N ARG A 114 -13.17 7.36 12.33
CA ARG A 114 -11.73 7.51 12.07
C ARG A 114 -11.00 6.22 12.39
N THR A 115 -10.76 5.41 11.37
CA THR A 115 -9.86 4.27 11.45
C THR A 115 -8.42 4.78 11.57
N ARG A 116 -7.75 4.42 12.67
CA ARG A 116 -6.29 4.31 12.84
C ARG A 116 -5.45 5.53 12.44
N GLY A 117 -5.04 6.35 13.41
CA GLY A 117 -4.03 7.38 13.14
C GLY A 117 -3.63 8.28 14.30
N TYR A 118 -3.82 7.87 15.56
CA TYR A 118 -3.36 8.69 16.69
C TYR A 118 -2.16 8.05 17.37
N VAL A 119 -1.10 8.85 17.55
CA VAL A 119 0.03 8.54 18.43
C VAL A 119 -0.51 8.25 19.84
N SER A 120 0.05 7.24 20.52
CA SER A 120 -0.45 6.67 21.79
C SER A 120 -0.95 7.70 22.82
N ARG A 121 -0.22 8.81 22.99
CA ARG A 121 -0.57 9.89 23.94
C ARG A 121 -1.85 10.65 23.56
N TYR A 122 -2.08 10.90 22.28
CA TYR A 122 -3.29 11.60 21.81
C TYR A 122 -4.52 10.70 21.88
N LYS A 123 -4.33 9.38 21.71
CA LYS A 123 -5.39 8.37 21.82
C LYS A 123 -6.02 8.36 23.22
N LEU A 124 -5.20 8.41 24.27
CA LEU A 124 -5.67 8.45 25.65
C LEU A 124 -6.46 9.73 25.95
N LEU A 125 -6.00 10.88 25.47
CA LEU A 125 -6.70 12.17 25.64
C LEU A 125 -8.09 12.18 24.99
N VAL A 126 -8.19 11.63 23.78
CA VAL A 126 -9.48 11.50 23.08
C VAL A 126 -10.45 10.59 23.85
N ILE A 127 -9.95 9.48 24.41
CA ILE A 127 -10.73 8.55 25.24
C ILE A 127 -11.20 9.24 26.53
N ALA A 128 -10.27 9.85 27.27
CA ALA A 128 -10.59 10.54 28.52
C ALA A 128 -11.63 11.65 28.33
N ARG A 129 -11.50 12.44 27.25
CA ARG A 129 -12.48 13.49 26.90
C ARG A 129 -13.87 12.90 26.62
N ALA A 130 -13.93 11.87 25.80
CA ALA A 130 -15.20 11.25 25.41
C ALA A 130 -15.91 10.61 26.62
N VAL A 131 -15.20 9.80 27.40
CA VAL A 131 -15.73 9.12 28.59
C VAL A 131 -16.21 10.12 29.65
N THR A 132 -15.43 11.18 29.87
CA THR A 132 -15.82 12.26 30.81
C THR A 132 -17.08 12.98 30.33
N LEU A 133 -17.18 13.26 29.03
CA LEU A 133 -18.36 13.91 28.47
C LEU A 133 -19.62 13.05 28.61
N VAL A 134 -19.51 11.72 28.46
CA VAL A 134 -20.63 10.78 28.72
C VAL A 134 -21.13 10.89 30.16
N ALA A 135 -20.22 10.82 31.15
CA ALA A 135 -20.60 10.88 32.56
C ALA A 135 -21.23 12.22 32.94
N VAL A 136 -20.68 13.34 32.42
CA VAL A 136 -21.21 14.68 32.65
C VAL A 136 -22.60 14.85 32.03
N LEU A 137 -22.78 14.44 30.77
CA LEU A 137 -24.08 14.53 30.09
C LEU A 137 -25.13 13.67 30.77
N PHE A 138 -24.79 12.44 31.16
CA PHE A 138 -25.71 11.59 31.89
C PHE A 138 -26.12 12.18 33.24
N GLY A 139 -25.16 12.67 34.03
CA GLY A 139 -25.45 13.32 35.30
C GLY A 139 -26.32 14.58 35.13
N ALA A 140 -26.11 15.34 34.06
CA ALA A 140 -26.92 16.50 33.72
C ALA A 140 -28.36 16.10 33.32
N VAL A 141 -28.53 15.06 32.49
CA VAL A 141 -29.86 14.57 32.10
C VAL A 141 -30.61 14.00 33.31
N ASP A 142 -29.95 13.21 34.15
CA ASP A 142 -30.57 12.69 35.38
C ASP A 142 -31.06 13.84 36.28
N ARG A 143 -30.23 14.87 36.49
CA ARG A 143 -30.56 15.99 37.38
C ARG A 143 -31.58 16.96 36.81
N LEU A 144 -31.40 17.39 35.56
CA LEU A 144 -32.18 18.49 34.97
C LEU A 144 -33.46 18.00 34.31
N VAL A 145 -33.43 16.81 33.72
CA VAL A 145 -34.57 16.28 32.94
C VAL A 145 -35.36 15.27 33.76
N LEU A 146 -34.68 14.28 34.34
CA LEU A 146 -35.35 13.21 35.07
C LEU A 146 -35.69 13.59 36.52
N GLN A 147 -35.11 14.70 37.02
CA GLN A 147 -35.17 15.11 38.44
C GLN A 147 -34.79 13.94 39.37
N GLY A 148 -33.91 13.07 38.88
CA GLY A 148 -33.51 11.84 39.53
C GLY A 148 -32.54 12.08 40.68
N ASN A 149 -32.51 11.12 41.60
CA ASN A 149 -31.57 11.06 42.71
C ASN A 149 -30.45 10.05 42.45
N PHE A 150 -30.03 9.89 41.19
CA PHE A 150 -28.99 8.90 40.87
C PHE A 150 -27.72 9.22 41.65
N SER A 151 -27.15 8.19 42.28
CA SER A 151 -26.00 8.36 43.18
C SER A 151 -24.80 8.95 42.45
N ARG A 152 -24.34 10.13 42.89
CA ARG A 152 -23.15 10.78 42.34
C ARG A 152 -21.92 9.88 42.44
N ALA A 153 -21.81 9.11 43.52
CA ALA A 153 -20.71 8.17 43.70
C ALA A 153 -20.73 7.05 42.65
N VAL A 154 -21.91 6.56 42.24
CA VAL A 154 -22.03 5.55 41.16
C VAL A 154 -21.65 6.15 39.82
N ILE A 155 -21.98 7.42 39.54
CA ILE A 155 -21.54 8.12 38.31
C ILE A 155 -20.02 8.28 38.31
N THR A 156 -19.41 8.70 39.43
CA THR A 156 -17.95 8.89 39.53
C THR A 156 -17.19 7.57 39.43
N ILE A 157 -17.63 6.52 40.13
CA ILE A 157 -17.03 5.19 40.03
C ILE A 157 -17.25 4.62 38.62
N GLY A 158 -18.45 4.80 38.05
CA GLY A 158 -18.80 4.37 36.70
C GLY A 158 -17.94 5.04 35.64
N TRP A 159 -17.65 6.34 35.79
CA TRP A 159 -16.71 7.07 34.97
C TRP A 159 -15.29 6.46 35.04
N ALA A 160 -14.78 6.19 36.25
CA ALA A 160 -13.44 5.63 36.42
C ALA A 160 -13.32 4.23 35.81
N VAL A 161 -14.30 3.35 36.08
CA VAL A 161 -14.35 2.00 35.52
C VAL A 161 -14.49 2.04 34.00
N MET A 162 -15.33 2.93 33.46
CA MET A 162 -15.50 3.11 32.01
C MET A 162 -14.23 3.61 31.35
N LEU A 163 -13.52 4.56 31.97
CA LEU A 163 -12.26 5.07 31.46
C LEU A 163 -11.23 3.95 31.34
N LEU A 164 -11.08 3.16 32.40
CA LEU A 164 -10.15 2.04 32.45
C LEU A 164 -10.52 0.95 31.45
N SER A 165 -11.78 0.53 31.39
CA SER A 165 -12.23 -0.54 30.50
C SER A 165 -12.13 -0.14 29.03
N VAL A 166 -12.51 1.10 28.67
CA VAL A 166 -12.42 1.61 27.29
C VAL A 166 -10.97 1.76 26.89
N ALA A 167 -10.12 2.33 27.76
CA ALA A 167 -8.69 2.44 27.50
C ALA A 167 -8.07 1.05 27.31
N ALA A 168 -8.33 0.11 28.23
CA ALA A 168 -7.84 -1.26 28.16
C ALA A 168 -8.27 -1.93 26.84
N ALA A 169 -9.54 -1.91 26.47
CA ALA A 169 -10.02 -2.49 25.22
C ALA A 169 -9.35 -1.87 23.98
N ARG A 170 -9.01 -0.57 24.03
CA ARG A 170 -8.39 0.15 22.91
C ARG A 170 -6.87 -0.01 22.84
N PHE A 171 -6.19 -0.30 23.95
CA PHE A 171 -4.74 -0.56 24.01
C PHE A 171 -4.39 -2.05 24.00
N ALA A 172 -5.31 -2.94 24.40
CA ALA A 172 -5.10 -4.38 24.44
C ALA A 172 -4.78 -4.94 23.06
N LYS A 173 -5.42 -4.44 22.00
CA LYS A 173 -5.09 -4.82 20.62
C LYS A 173 -3.64 -4.46 20.27
N ASP A 174 -3.22 -3.24 20.57
CA ASP A 174 -1.87 -2.76 20.25
C ASP A 174 -0.83 -3.55 21.07
N SER A 175 -1.15 -3.89 22.31
CA SER A 175 -0.31 -4.71 23.20
C SER A 175 -0.23 -6.18 22.76
N LEU A 176 -1.36 -6.79 22.39
CA LEU A 176 -1.41 -8.15 21.83
C LEU A 176 -0.65 -8.22 20.52
N LEU A 177 -0.84 -7.26 19.60
CA LEU A 177 -0.10 -7.21 18.35
C LEU A 177 1.40 -6.98 18.57
N SER A 178 1.79 -6.24 19.62
CA SER A 178 3.21 -6.11 19.97
C SER A 178 3.81 -7.41 20.52
N ALA A 179 3.02 -8.25 21.19
CA ALA A 179 3.48 -9.55 21.70
C ALA A 179 3.68 -10.60 20.59
N TYR A 180 2.98 -10.47 19.46
CA TYR A 180 3.19 -11.29 18.25
C TYR A 180 4.19 -10.65 17.27
N ARG A 181 4.82 -9.54 17.64
CA ARG A 181 5.83 -8.91 16.80
C ARG A 181 7.05 -9.82 16.81
N ILE A 182 7.40 -10.38 15.65
CA ILE A 182 8.65 -11.11 15.46
C ILE A 182 9.78 -10.10 15.73
N GLU A 183 10.39 -10.18 16.92
CA GLU A 183 11.61 -9.45 17.22
C GLU A 183 12.72 -10.03 16.36
N SER A 184 13.41 -9.14 15.65
CA SER A 184 14.49 -9.56 14.77
C SER A 184 15.59 -10.21 15.62
N ARG A 185 16.16 -11.33 15.15
CA ARG A 185 17.41 -11.80 15.73
C ARG A 185 18.47 -10.72 15.46
N SER A 186 18.94 -10.07 16.53
CA SER A 186 20.04 -9.10 16.46
C SER A 186 21.28 -9.80 15.87
N ARG A 187 21.67 -9.40 14.66
CA ARG A 187 22.97 -9.75 14.06
C ARG A 187 23.99 -8.67 14.42
N SER A 188 25.23 -9.11 14.66
CA SER A 188 26.32 -8.25 15.14
C SER A 188 26.98 -7.35 14.07
N SER A 189 26.64 -7.50 12.78
CA SER A 189 27.31 -6.81 11.67
C SER A 189 26.32 -6.15 10.69
N ASP A 190 26.50 -4.85 10.43
CA ASP A 190 25.79 -4.09 9.39
C ASP A 190 26.28 -4.38 7.96
N LYS A 191 27.40 -5.11 7.82
CA LYS A 191 27.98 -5.44 6.53
C LYS A 191 27.11 -6.47 5.80
N VAL A 192 26.69 -6.13 4.59
CA VAL A 192 26.01 -7.05 3.68
C VAL A 192 27.07 -7.87 2.94
N GLU A 193 27.09 -9.19 3.13
CA GLU A 193 27.98 -10.09 2.39
C GLU A 193 27.22 -10.98 1.42
N ARG A 194 26.06 -11.52 1.83
CA ARG A 194 25.20 -12.36 0.99
C ARG A 194 23.87 -11.68 0.68
N VAL A 195 23.57 -11.57 -0.61
CA VAL A 195 22.32 -10.99 -1.13
C VAL A 195 21.45 -12.09 -1.72
N LEU A 196 20.22 -12.21 -1.24
CA LEU A 196 19.18 -13.02 -1.85
C LEU A 196 18.45 -12.19 -2.91
N VAL A 197 18.45 -12.65 -4.16
CA VAL A 197 17.69 -12.05 -5.26
C VAL A 197 16.51 -12.97 -5.60
N LEU A 198 15.31 -12.51 -5.25
CA LEU A 198 14.06 -13.18 -5.63
C LEU A 198 13.72 -12.78 -7.06
N GLY A 199 13.48 -13.74 -7.96
CA GLY A 199 13.23 -13.44 -9.37
C GLY A 199 14.51 -13.12 -10.16
N GLY A 200 15.65 -13.64 -9.70
CA GLY A 200 16.97 -13.37 -10.26
C GLY A 200 17.18 -13.87 -11.70
N ALA A 201 16.40 -14.83 -12.21
CA ALA A 201 16.49 -15.29 -13.60
C ALA A 201 15.64 -14.45 -14.56
N GLY A 202 14.86 -13.49 -14.05
CA GLY A 202 14.00 -12.61 -14.84
C GLY A 202 14.74 -11.55 -15.64
N TYR A 203 13.97 -10.67 -16.30
CA TYR A 203 14.48 -9.60 -17.16
C TYR A 203 15.48 -8.66 -16.45
N LEU A 204 15.10 -8.12 -15.29
CA LEU A 204 15.96 -7.27 -14.47
C LEU A 204 16.96 -8.08 -13.64
N GLY A 205 16.52 -9.22 -13.09
CA GLY A 205 17.38 -10.08 -12.26
C GLY A 205 18.64 -10.54 -12.98
N SER A 206 18.52 -10.98 -14.23
CA SER A 206 19.66 -11.45 -15.02
C SER A 206 20.67 -10.36 -15.39
N MET A 207 20.28 -9.08 -15.30
CA MET A 207 21.19 -7.94 -15.39
C MET A 207 21.82 -7.58 -14.03
N LEU A 208 21.03 -7.67 -12.96
CA LEU A 208 21.48 -7.33 -11.61
C LEU A 208 22.45 -8.35 -11.01
N VAL A 209 22.20 -9.65 -11.18
CA VAL A 209 22.99 -10.73 -10.56
C VAL A 209 24.47 -10.66 -10.94
N PRO A 210 24.87 -10.54 -12.23
CA PRO A 210 26.27 -10.37 -12.59
C PRO A 210 26.90 -9.10 -12.00
N ARG A 211 26.12 -8.02 -11.83
CA ARG A 211 26.62 -6.77 -11.24
C ARG A 211 26.88 -6.93 -9.76
N LEU A 212 25.99 -7.56 -9.00
CA LEU A 212 26.20 -7.86 -7.58
C LEU A 212 27.46 -8.70 -7.37
N LEU A 213 27.68 -9.72 -8.20
CA LEU A 213 28.89 -10.55 -8.14
C LEU A 213 30.16 -9.72 -8.44
N ARG A 214 30.12 -8.84 -9.45
CA ARG A 214 31.23 -7.91 -9.74
C ARG A 214 31.49 -6.90 -8.61
N SER A 215 30.47 -6.50 -7.88
CA SER A 215 30.59 -5.67 -6.66
C SER A 215 31.09 -6.46 -5.44
N GLY A 216 31.39 -7.75 -5.58
CA GLY A 216 32.00 -8.56 -4.53
C GLY A 216 31.00 -9.25 -3.58
N TYR A 217 29.70 -9.16 -3.83
CA TYR A 217 28.69 -9.84 -3.02
C TYR A 217 28.64 -11.34 -3.33
N LYS A 218 28.31 -12.15 -2.33
CA LYS A 218 27.80 -13.52 -2.54
C LYS A 218 26.34 -13.41 -2.94
N VAL A 219 25.95 -14.05 -4.04
CA VAL A 219 24.60 -13.90 -4.59
C VAL A 219 23.90 -15.24 -4.61
N ARG A 220 22.75 -15.28 -3.93
CA ARG A 220 21.78 -16.36 -4.02
C ARG A 220 20.63 -15.92 -4.88
N VAL A 221 20.28 -16.70 -5.90
CA VAL A 221 19.03 -16.52 -6.65
C VAL A 221 17.99 -17.51 -6.16
N PHE A 222 16.78 -17.04 -5.90
CA PHE A 222 15.60 -17.88 -5.70
C PHE A 222 14.55 -17.53 -6.74
N ASP A 223 14.22 -18.48 -7.61
CA ASP A 223 13.37 -18.24 -8.78
C ASP A 223 12.54 -19.48 -9.12
N SER A 224 11.33 -19.30 -9.65
CA SER A 224 10.51 -20.42 -10.12
C SER A 224 11.02 -20.98 -11.45
N PHE A 225 11.90 -20.24 -12.13
CA PHE A 225 12.36 -20.47 -13.49
C PHE A 225 11.19 -20.56 -14.48
N MET A 226 10.17 -19.72 -14.28
CA MET A 226 9.05 -19.54 -15.21
C MET A 226 9.51 -19.30 -16.65
N TYR A 227 10.67 -18.66 -16.83
CA TYR A 227 11.29 -18.35 -18.12
C TYR A 227 12.57 -19.17 -18.39
N GLY A 228 12.80 -20.23 -17.63
CA GLY A 228 14.06 -20.98 -17.61
C GLY A 228 15.17 -20.29 -16.81
N SER A 229 16.34 -20.93 -16.75
CA SER A 229 17.53 -20.47 -16.00
C SER A 229 18.70 -20.02 -16.88
N ALA A 230 18.59 -20.17 -18.20
CA ALA A 230 19.67 -19.89 -19.15
C ALA A 230 20.18 -18.43 -19.09
N SER A 231 19.33 -17.50 -18.65
CA SER A 231 19.70 -16.09 -18.44
C SER A 231 20.81 -15.90 -17.41
N LEU A 232 21.09 -16.91 -16.58
CA LEU A 232 22.15 -16.92 -15.56
C LEU A 232 23.37 -17.75 -15.98
N ASP A 233 23.43 -18.26 -17.21
CA ASP A 233 24.53 -19.12 -17.67
C ASP A 233 25.90 -18.44 -17.59
N SER A 234 25.96 -17.12 -17.73
CA SER A 234 27.20 -16.34 -17.64
C SER A 234 27.85 -16.36 -16.24
N VAL A 235 27.08 -16.67 -15.20
CA VAL A 235 27.54 -16.64 -13.80
C VAL A 235 27.42 -17.98 -13.09
N LYS A 236 26.90 -19.02 -13.75
CA LYS A 236 26.61 -20.33 -13.12
C LYS A 236 27.82 -21.02 -12.47
N HIS A 237 29.03 -20.72 -12.94
CA HIS A 237 30.28 -21.27 -12.43
C HIS A 237 31.04 -20.32 -11.51
N HIS A 238 30.46 -19.14 -11.19
CA HIS A 238 31.09 -18.19 -10.31
C HIS A 238 31.09 -18.72 -8.86
N PRO A 239 32.22 -18.72 -8.13
CA PRO A 239 32.32 -19.36 -6.80
C PRO A 239 31.46 -18.70 -5.72
N ALA A 240 31.07 -17.43 -5.93
CA ALA A 240 30.18 -16.69 -5.03
C ALA A 240 28.71 -16.70 -5.47
N PHE A 241 28.34 -17.51 -6.47
CA PHE A 241 26.99 -17.61 -6.99
C PHE A 241 26.34 -18.95 -6.63
N GLU A 242 25.08 -18.90 -6.22
CA GLU A 242 24.23 -20.07 -6.05
C GLU A 242 22.80 -19.78 -6.53
N SER A 243 22.11 -20.80 -7.01
CA SER A 243 20.72 -20.68 -7.48
C SER A 243 19.85 -21.77 -6.90
N MET A 244 18.64 -21.42 -6.50
CA MET A 244 17.64 -22.31 -5.92
C MET A 244 16.33 -22.18 -6.70
N LYS A 245 15.80 -23.31 -7.18
CA LYS A 245 14.47 -23.34 -7.80
C LYS A 245 13.41 -23.34 -6.69
N GLY A 246 12.43 -22.45 -6.78
CA GLY A 246 11.27 -22.46 -5.90
C GLY A 246 10.29 -21.34 -6.17
N ASP A 247 9.11 -21.41 -5.56
CA ASP A 247 8.07 -20.39 -5.69
C ASP A 247 7.99 -19.57 -4.40
N ILE A 248 7.97 -18.23 -4.51
CA ILE A 248 7.90 -17.32 -3.35
C ILE A 248 6.61 -17.44 -2.54
N ARG A 249 5.58 -18.12 -3.07
CA ARG A 249 4.32 -18.41 -2.38
C ARG A 249 4.42 -19.61 -1.43
N GLN A 250 5.56 -20.31 -1.43
CA GLN A 250 5.80 -21.48 -0.58
C GLN A 250 6.70 -21.12 0.60
N ILE A 251 6.23 -21.36 1.82
CA ILE A 251 6.94 -20.93 3.04
C ILE A 251 8.25 -21.69 3.20
N GLU A 252 8.25 -23.03 3.13
CA GLU A 252 9.46 -23.82 3.43
C GLU A 252 10.63 -23.52 2.49
N PRO A 253 10.45 -23.46 1.16
CA PRO A 253 11.54 -23.10 0.24
C PRO A 253 12.05 -21.67 0.45
N VAL A 254 11.18 -20.72 0.77
CA VAL A 254 11.56 -19.33 1.07
C VAL A 254 12.38 -19.24 2.35
N VAL A 255 11.97 -19.98 3.39
CA VAL A 255 12.70 -20.06 4.66
C VAL A 255 14.11 -20.59 4.44
N GLU A 256 14.28 -21.63 3.61
CA GLU A 256 15.62 -22.15 3.27
C GLU A 256 16.42 -21.14 2.43
N ALA A 257 15.79 -20.49 1.45
CA ALA A 257 16.44 -19.49 0.60
C ALA A 257 16.92 -18.26 1.38
N MET A 258 16.23 -17.85 2.45
CA MET A 258 16.62 -16.71 3.28
C MET A 258 17.72 -17.01 4.30
N LYS A 259 18.01 -18.28 4.55
CA LYS A 259 19.01 -18.69 5.55
C LYS A 259 20.39 -18.14 5.19
N ASP A 260 21.08 -17.55 6.17
CA ASP A 260 22.43 -16.98 6.01
C ASP A 260 22.56 -15.82 5.01
N CYS A 261 21.45 -15.20 4.59
CA CYS A 261 21.45 -13.98 3.77
C CYS A 261 21.45 -12.72 4.66
N ASP A 262 22.02 -11.62 4.18
CA ASP A 262 22.12 -10.34 4.90
C ASP A 262 21.20 -9.26 4.31
N ALA A 263 20.85 -9.42 3.04
CA ALA A 263 19.94 -8.54 2.31
C ALA A 263 19.03 -9.35 1.38
N VAL A 264 17.83 -8.83 1.14
CA VAL A 264 16.90 -9.33 0.11
C VAL A 264 16.68 -8.26 -0.93
N ILE A 265 16.71 -8.66 -2.20
CA ILE A 265 16.23 -7.87 -3.33
C ILE A 265 15.06 -8.63 -3.95
N ASP A 266 13.87 -8.05 -3.81
CA ASP A 266 12.63 -8.65 -4.30
C ASP A 266 12.27 -8.10 -5.68
N LEU A 267 12.56 -8.90 -6.71
CA LEU A 267 12.17 -8.67 -8.10
C LEU A 267 11.05 -9.61 -8.56
N ALA A 268 10.66 -10.58 -7.72
CA ALA A 268 9.76 -11.65 -8.10
C ALA A 268 8.32 -11.14 -8.14
N ALA A 269 7.76 -11.06 -9.34
CA ALA A 269 6.41 -10.58 -9.55
C ALA A 269 5.83 -11.09 -10.88
N ILE A 270 4.51 -11.17 -10.96
CA ILE A 270 3.79 -11.10 -12.23
C ILE A 270 3.75 -9.61 -12.63
N VAL A 271 4.46 -9.26 -13.70
CA VAL A 271 4.73 -7.86 -14.06
C VAL A 271 3.94 -7.43 -15.29
N GLY A 272 3.23 -6.32 -15.15
CA GLY A 272 2.51 -5.64 -16.22
C GLY A 272 1.00 -5.85 -16.14
N ASP A 273 0.25 -4.82 -16.54
CA ASP A 273 -1.22 -4.84 -16.47
C ASP A 273 -1.81 -6.02 -17.25
N PRO A 274 -1.43 -6.29 -18.52
CA PRO A 274 -2.01 -7.42 -19.26
C PRO A 274 -1.75 -8.79 -18.61
N ALA A 275 -0.54 -9.00 -18.08
CA ALA A 275 -0.17 -10.25 -17.41
C ALA A 275 -0.92 -10.45 -16.09
N CYS A 276 -1.12 -9.39 -15.30
CA CYS A 276 -1.88 -9.48 -14.06
C CYS A 276 -3.38 -9.68 -14.30
N GLU A 277 -3.92 -9.11 -15.39
CA GLU A 277 -5.33 -9.29 -15.75
C GLU A 277 -5.62 -10.69 -16.27
N GLU A 278 -4.65 -11.35 -16.92
CA GLU A 278 -4.72 -12.74 -17.35
C GLU A 278 -5.02 -13.69 -16.17
N ASN A 279 -4.38 -13.48 -15.02
CA ASN A 279 -4.66 -14.22 -13.80
C ASN A 279 -4.51 -13.35 -12.56
N ARG A 280 -5.60 -12.65 -12.20
CA ARG A 280 -5.61 -11.71 -11.05
C ARG A 280 -5.31 -12.38 -9.73
N GLN A 281 -5.79 -13.60 -9.52
CA GLN A 281 -5.55 -14.32 -8.28
C GLN A 281 -4.06 -14.65 -8.11
N LEU A 282 -3.43 -15.19 -9.17
CA LEU A 282 -1.99 -15.43 -9.18
C LEU A 282 -1.21 -14.14 -8.93
N ALA A 283 -1.60 -13.03 -9.58
CA ALA A 283 -0.95 -11.74 -9.38
C ALA A 283 -1.06 -11.25 -7.93
N VAL A 284 -2.22 -11.38 -7.26
CA VAL A 284 -2.36 -11.00 -5.85
C VAL A 284 -1.56 -11.91 -4.92
N GLU A 285 -1.56 -13.22 -5.18
CA GLU A 285 -0.77 -14.19 -4.40
C GLU A 285 0.73 -13.89 -4.50
N VAL A 286 1.25 -13.71 -5.71
CA VAL A 286 2.68 -13.47 -5.97
C VAL A 286 3.09 -12.05 -5.56
N ASN A 287 2.39 -11.01 -6.01
CA ASN A 287 2.87 -9.63 -5.88
C ASN A 287 2.58 -8.99 -4.52
N ARG A 288 1.70 -9.58 -3.70
CA ARG A 288 1.24 -9.00 -2.42
C ARG A 288 1.29 -9.99 -1.27
N ALA A 289 0.66 -11.15 -1.39
CA ALA A 289 0.61 -12.11 -0.30
C ALA A 289 2.01 -12.68 0.00
N ALA A 290 2.77 -13.03 -1.04
CA ALA A 290 4.17 -13.45 -0.90
C ALA A 290 5.02 -12.33 -0.29
N THR A 291 4.89 -11.06 -0.73
CA THR A 291 5.63 -9.94 -0.13
C THR A 291 5.42 -9.84 1.37
N ARG A 292 4.17 -9.99 1.86
CA ARG A 292 3.90 -10.00 3.30
C ARG A 292 4.67 -11.10 4.02
N MET A 293 4.61 -12.32 3.48
CA MET A 293 5.33 -13.48 4.01
C MET A 293 6.84 -13.25 4.01
N LEU A 294 7.39 -12.73 2.91
CA LEU A 294 8.81 -12.44 2.74
C LEU A 294 9.30 -11.42 3.79
N ILE A 295 8.53 -10.38 4.08
CA ILE A 295 8.85 -9.40 5.13
C ILE A 295 8.92 -10.08 6.50
N ASP A 296 7.94 -10.93 6.83
CA ASP A 296 7.86 -11.58 8.13
C ASP A 296 9.01 -12.60 8.31
N ILE A 297 9.35 -13.37 7.26
CA ILE A 297 10.47 -14.32 7.28
C ILE A 297 11.82 -13.58 7.34
N ALA A 298 12.00 -12.51 6.55
CA ALA A 298 13.23 -11.71 6.55
C ALA A 298 13.52 -11.14 7.94
N LYS A 299 12.49 -10.61 8.61
CA LYS A 299 12.58 -10.16 10.02
C LYS A 299 12.94 -11.30 10.97
N GLY A 300 12.32 -12.47 10.80
CA GLY A 300 12.63 -13.66 11.62
C GLY A 300 14.10 -14.10 11.52
N TYR A 301 14.72 -13.93 10.36
CA TYR A 301 16.15 -14.20 10.15
C TYR A 301 17.07 -13.04 10.56
N GLY A 302 16.54 -11.90 10.97
CA GLY A 302 17.34 -10.70 11.26
C GLY A 302 17.92 -10.03 10.01
N ILE A 303 17.30 -10.26 8.84
CA ILE A 303 17.69 -9.56 7.61
C ILE A 303 17.22 -8.11 7.71
N ARG A 304 18.18 -7.19 7.66
CA ARG A 304 17.89 -5.77 7.86
C ARG A 304 17.64 -5.04 6.55
N ARG A 305 18.31 -5.40 5.46
CA ARG A 305 18.16 -4.72 4.16
C ARG A 305 17.14 -5.45 3.29
N PHE A 306 16.07 -4.75 2.89
CA PHE A 306 15.04 -5.33 2.01
C PHE A 306 14.71 -4.34 0.87
N LEU A 307 15.25 -4.57 -0.32
CA LEU A 307 15.01 -3.73 -1.48
C LEU A 307 13.87 -4.30 -2.33
N PHE A 308 12.88 -3.49 -2.70
CA PHE A 308 11.69 -3.93 -3.42
C PHE A 308 11.51 -3.22 -4.75
N ALA A 309 11.30 -3.99 -5.82
CA ALA A 309 10.96 -3.46 -7.14
C ALA A 309 9.48 -3.04 -7.20
N SER A 310 9.22 -1.74 -7.17
CA SER A 310 7.90 -1.15 -7.45
C SER A 310 7.86 -0.49 -8.85
N SER A 311 6.87 0.35 -9.10
CA SER A 311 6.56 0.89 -10.42
C SER A 311 5.97 2.30 -10.32
N CYS A 312 6.30 3.19 -11.25
CA CYS A 312 5.64 4.48 -11.39
C CYS A 312 4.17 4.36 -11.85
N SER A 313 3.73 3.19 -12.31
CA SER A 313 2.32 2.94 -12.65
C SER A 313 1.35 3.12 -11.48
N VAL A 314 1.85 3.16 -10.24
CA VAL A 314 1.05 3.45 -9.04
C VAL A 314 0.41 4.85 -9.07
N TYR A 315 0.98 5.78 -9.85
CA TYR A 315 0.43 7.13 -10.00
C TYR A 315 -0.81 7.18 -10.90
N GLY A 316 -1.04 6.16 -11.74
CA GLY A 316 -2.24 6.07 -12.59
C GLY A 316 -2.25 7.10 -13.73
N ALA A 317 -3.07 8.14 -13.59
CA ALA A 317 -3.26 9.17 -14.60
C ALA A 317 -3.25 10.57 -13.96
N SER A 318 -2.29 11.41 -14.36
CA SER A 318 -2.06 12.76 -13.87
C SER A 318 -1.38 13.63 -14.92
N GLU A 319 -1.79 14.89 -15.01
CA GLU A 319 -1.13 15.90 -15.85
C GLU A 319 0.07 16.57 -15.15
N PHE A 320 0.15 16.42 -13.83
CA PHE A 320 1.18 17.01 -12.99
C PHE A 320 2.45 16.16 -12.96
N LEU A 321 3.57 16.82 -12.64
CA LEU A 321 4.81 16.12 -12.31
C LEU A 321 4.64 15.43 -10.95
N MET A 322 4.75 14.11 -10.93
CA MET A 322 4.51 13.29 -9.74
C MET A 322 5.82 13.04 -8.99
N ASP A 323 5.81 13.21 -7.68
CA ASP A 323 6.92 12.88 -6.77
C ASP A 323 6.50 11.77 -5.79
N GLU A 324 7.38 11.33 -4.91
CA GLU A 324 7.09 10.27 -3.94
C GLU A 324 6.08 10.69 -2.86
N CYS A 325 5.85 11.99 -2.68
CA CYS A 325 4.83 12.56 -1.79
C CYS A 325 3.44 12.63 -2.42
N SER A 326 3.37 12.49 -3.75
CA SER A 326 2.13 12.58 -4.51
C SER A 326 1.20 11.42 -4.21
N GLN A 327 -0.11 11.68 -4.26
CA GLN A 327 -1.11 10.66 -4.03
C GLN A 327 -1.04 9.57 -5.12
N VAL A 328 -0.93 8.31 -4.71
CA VAL A 328 -1.04 7.16 -5.61
C VAL A 328 -2.51 6.94 -6.00
N ALA A 329 -2.74 6.61 -7.27
CA ALA A 329 -4.06 6.38 -7.85
C ALA A 329 -4.01 5.18 -8.82
N PRO A 330 -3.74 3.97 -8.31
CA PRO A 330 -3.57 2.78 -9.17
C PRO A 330 -4.85 2.51 -9.98
N ILE A 331 -4.69 2.29 -11.28
CA ILE A 331 -5.82 2.01 -12.21
C ILE A 331 -5.81 0.58 -12.76
N SER A 332 -4.91 -0.27 -12.27
CA SER A 332 -4.77 -1.67 -12.70
C SER A 332 -4.52 -2.59 -11.49
N THR A 333 -4.79 -3.89 -11.67
CA THR A 333 -4.44 -4.92 -10.66
C THR A 333 -2.95 -4.90 -10.35
N TYR A 334 -2.10 -4.78 -11.37
CA TYR A 334 -0.65 -4.69 -11.19
C TYR A 334 -0.26 -3.49 -10.29
N ALA A 335 -0.73 -2.28 -10.63
CA ALA A 335 -0.44 -1.08 -9.86
C ALA A 335 -0.97 -1.18 -8.41
N GLN A 336 -2.18 -1.74 -8.22
CA GLN A 336 -2.74 -1.94 -6.88
C GLN A 336 -1.88 -2.90 -6.05
N THR A 337 -1.44 -4.03 -6.62
CA THR A 337 -0.58 -4.97 -5.88
C THR A 337 0.76 -4.36 -5.48
N LYS A 338 1.32 -3.45 -6.29
CA LYS A 338 2.52 -2.70 -5.94
C LYS A 338 2.26 -1.73 -4.78
N VAL A 339 1.21 -0.90 -4.85
CA VAL A 339 0.82 -0.01 -3.74
C VAL A 339 0.62 -0.77 -2.43
N ASP A 340 -0.06 -1.92 -2.49
CA ASP A 340 -0.29 -2.75 -1.31
C ASP A 340 1.04 -3.24 -0.69
N SER A 341 1.98 -3.69 -1.51
CA SER A 341 3.31 -4.13 -1.07
C SER A 341 4.18 -2.99 -0.56
N GLU A 342 4.12 -1.80 -1.19
CA GLU A 342 4.78 -0.59 -0.69
C GLU A 342 4.32 -0.25 0.73
N ASN A 343 3.00 -0.26 0.97
CA ASN A 343 2.43 0.02 2.28
C ASN A 343 2.90 -1.01 3.33
N LEU A 344 2.91 -2.30 2.98
CA LEU A 344 3.38 -3.35 3.88
C LEU A 344 4.86 -3.16 4.29
N LEU A 345 5.70 -2.74 3.35
CA LEU A 345 7.11 -2.48 3.59
C LEU A 345 7.31 -1.24 4.46
N VAL A 346 6.67 -0.12 4.11
CA VAL A 346 6.79 1.14 4.87
C VAL A 346 6.23 0.98 6.29
N GLU A 347 5.08 0.33 6.47
CA GLU A 347 4.54 -0.02 7.79
C GLU A 347 5.46 -1.00 8.56
N GLY A 348 6.19 -1.82 7.82
CA GLY A 348 7.13 -2.79 8.34
C GLY A 348 8.47 -2.20 8.79
N ALA A 349 8.82 -0.98 8.38
CA ALA A 349 10.09 -0.35 8.71
C ALA A 349 10.28 -0.18 10.23
N GLY A 350 11.52 -0.29 10.69
CA GLY A 350 11.85 -0.19 12.12
C GLY A 350 13.35 -0.12 12.37
N ALA A 351 13.74 -0.19 13.65
CA ALA A 351 15.14 -0.07 14.06
C ALA A 351 16.06 -1.15 13.45
N ASP A 352 15.51 -2.33 13.16
CA ASP A 352 16.24 -3.48 12.63
C ASP A 352 15.71 -3.98 11.28
N PHE A 353 14.91 -3.17 10.57
CA PHE A 353 14.39 -3.51 9.25
C PHE A 353 14.30 -2.25 8.40
N TYR A 354 15.14 -2.20 7.38
CA TYR A 354 15.40 -1.08 6.47
C TYR A 354 14.88 -1.45 5.07
N PRO A 355 13.55 -1.42 4.87
CA PRO A 355 13.00 -1.64 3.55
C PRO A 355 13.23 -0.39 2.69
N THR A 356 13.51 -0.59 1.40
CA THR A 356 13.60 0.49 0.42
C THR A 356 12.80 0.12 -0.81
N VAL A 357 11.95 1.03 -1.26
CA VAL A 357 11.06 0.83 -2.41
C VAL A 357 11.60 1.62 -3.59
N LEU A 358 11.74 0.97 -4.74
CA LEU A 358 12.19 1.60 -5.99
C LEU A 358 11.04 1.59 -6.99
N ARG A 359 10.43 2.75 -7.25
CA ARG A 359 9.41 2.95 -8.29
C ARG A 359 10.09 3.15 -9.64
N PHE A 360 10.10 2.09 -10.44
CA PHE A 360 10.71 2.14 -11.77
C PHE A 360 9.80 2.78 -12.82
N GLY A 361 10.41 3.53 -13.74
CA GLY A 361 9.80 3.83 -15.03
C GLY A 361 9.58 2.57 -15.88
N THR A 362 9.01 2.76 -17.06
CA THR A 362 8.83 1.69 -18.04
C THR A 362 10.22 1.21 -18.47
N LEU A 363 10.55 -0.03 -18.09
CA LEU A 363 11.87 -0.57 -18.41
C LEU A 363 12.04 -0.78 -19.92
N PHE A 364 13.29 -0.63 -20.39
CA PHE A 364 13.69 -0.94 -21.77
C PHE A 364 15.14 -1.42 -21.82
N GLY A 365 15.63 -1.76 -23.01
CA GLY A 365 17.00 -2.23 -23.26
C GLY A 365 17.09 -3.74 -23.43
N LEU A 366 18.30 -4.24 -23.69
CA LEU A 366 18.55 -5.67 -23.84
C LEU A 366 18.90 -6.31 -22.49
N SER A 367 18.48 -7.57 -22.33
CA SER A 367 18.81 -8.43 -21.18
C SER A 367 19.02 -9.87 -21.66
N PRO A 368 19.85 -10.69 -20.96
CA PRO A 368 19.98 -12.13 -21.23
C PRO A 368 18.64 -12.88 -21.27
N ARG A 369 17.62 -12.39 -20.57
CA ARG A 369 16.22 -12.79 -20.77
C ARG A 369 15.47 -11.63 -21.44
N PRO A 370 15.38 -11.56 -22.78
CA PRO A 370 14.76 -10.43 -23.46
C PRO A 370 13.27 -10.33 -23.17
N ARG A 371 12.75 -9.11 -23.26
CA ARG A 371 11.32 -8.81 -23.23
C ARG A 371 10.96 -7.94 -24.42
N LEU A 372 10.06 -8.44 -25.26
CA LEU A 372 9.57 -7.76 -26.45
C LEU A 372 8.15 -7.22 -26.27
N ASP A 373 7.63 -7.26 -25.04
CA ASP A 373 6.34 -6.70 -24.62
C ASP A 373 6.47 -5.32 -23.92
N LEU A 374 7.69 -4.76 -23.91
CA LEU A 374 8.00 -3.41 -23.39
C LEU A 374 8.02 -2.42 -24.54
N VAL A 375 7.47 -1.21 -24.37
CA VAL A 375 7.20 -0.29 -25.50
C VAL A 375 8.41 -0.05 -26.41
N VAL A 376 9.55 0.39 -25.87
CA VAL A 376 10.76 0.66 -26.68
C VAL A 376 11.24 -0.60 -27.40
N ASN A 377 11.30 -1.73 -26.68
CA ASN A 377 11.77 -3.00 -27.22
C ASN A 377 10.83 -3.54 -28.30
N LEU A 378 9.51 -3.48 -28.06
CA LEU A 378 8.46 -3.91 -28.98
C LEU A 378 8.50 -3.09 -30.28
N LEU A 379 8.50 -1.76 -30.17
CA LEU A 379 8.52 -0.90 -31.35
C LEU A 379 9.81 -1.10 -32.16
N THR A 380 10.97 -1.21 -31.50
CA THR A 380 12.24 -1.51 -32.17
C THR A 380 12.16 -2.85 -32.90
N ALA A 381 11.57 -3.86 -32.28
CA ALA A 381 11.48 -5.19 -32.87
C ALA A 381 10.49 -5.28 -34.04
N GLN A 382 9.35 -4.61 -33.94
CA GLN A 382 8.39 -4.48 -35.03
C GLN A 382 9.01 -3.71 -36.22
N ALA A 383 9.71 -2.61 -35.96
CA ALA A 383 10.43 -1.87 -36.97
C ALA A 383 11.48 -2.73 -37.69
N ALA A 384 12.32 -3.45 -36.94
CA ALA A 384 13.41 -4.24 -37.48
C ALA A 384 12.95 -5.46 -38.30
N ILE A 385 11.85 -6.11 -37.91
CA ILE A 385 11.38 -7.36 -38.52
C ILE A 385 10.31 -7.11 -39.59
N ALA A 386 9.31 -6.28 -39.27
CA ALA A 386 8.18 -6.07 -40.15
C ALA A 386 8.29 -4.79 -40.99
N GLY A 387 9.19 -3.87 -40.65
CA GLY A 387 9.24 -2.54 -41.26
C GLY A 387 8.03 -1.68 -40.91
N LYS A 388 7.33 -2.00 -39.80
CA LYS A 388 6.09 -1.32 -39.39
C LYS A 388 6.06 -1.16 -37.89
N ILE A 389 5.55 -0.04 -37.38
CA ILE A 389 5.31 0.18 -35.95
C ILE A 389 3.87 0.64 -35.71
N THR A 390 3.30 0.21 -34.57
CA THR A 390 1.95 0.62 -34.16
C THR A 390 2.00 1.33 -32.81
N ILE A 391 1.53 2.57 -32.75
CA ILE A 391 1.52 3.38 -31.54
C ILE A 391 0.10 3.55 -31.05
N PHE A 392 -0.09 3.40 -29.74
CA PHE A 392 -1.39 3.60 -29.10
C PHE A 392 -1.52 4.97 -28.42
N ASN A 393 -2.51 5.78 -28.81
CA ASN A 393 -2.85 7.19 -28.48
C ASN A 393 -1.70 8.24 -28.62
N GLY A 394 -0.45 7.88 -28.33
CA GLY A 394 0.77 8.64 -28.62
C GLY A 394 1.11 9.79 -27.65
N THR A 395 0.13 10.52 -27.12
CA THR A 395 0.36 11.76 -26.34
C THR A 395 0.61 11.52 -24.84
N GLN A 396 0.35 10.32 -24.35
CA GLN A 396 0.57 9.97 -22.96
C GLN A 396 2.06 9.94 -22.60
N TRP A 397 2.36 10.53 -21.43
CA TRP A 397 3.68 10.53 -20.82
C TRP A 397 3.97 9.25 -20.05
N ARG A 398 5.22 8.79 -20.16
CA ARG A 398 5.80 7.74 -19.33
C ARG A 398 7.25 8.10 -18.98
N PRO A 399 7.69 7.88 -17.73
CA PRO A 399 9.11 7.74 -17.45
C PRO A 399 9.61 6.42 -18.03
N PHE A 400 10.81 6.43 -18.60
CA PHE A 400 11.53 5.26 -19.07
C PHE A 400 12.79 5.05 -18.23
N LEU A 401 13.25 3.80 -18.14
CA LEU A 401 14.47 3.47 -17.40
C LEU A 401 15.15 2.27 -18.06
N HIS A 402 16.43 2.40 -18.41
CA HIS A 402 17.17 1.28 -18.96
C HIS A 402 17.31 0.17 -17.91
N VAL A 403 17.17 -1.09 -18.32
CA VAL A 403 17.25 -2.25 -17.39
C VAL A 403 18.58 -2.32 -16.64
N ASP A 404 19.65 -1.85 -17.28
CA ASP A 404 20.97 -1.77 -16.68
C ASP A 404 21.06 -0.72 -15.54
N ASP A 405 20.46 0.46 -15.76
CA ASP A 405 20.35 1.52 -14.75
C ASP A 405 19.43 1.12 -13.60
N ALA A 406 18.37 0.36 -13.87
CA ALA A 406 17.55 -0.24 -12.81
C ALA A 406 18.37 -1.18 -11.92
N GLY A 407 19.31 -1.94 -12.50
CA GLY A 407 20.26 -2.77 -11.74
C GLY A 407 21.24 -1.92 -10.90
N ARG A 408 21.78 -0.84 -11.48
CA ARG A 408 22.64 0.13 -10.76
C ARG A 408 21.92 0.77 -9.57
N ALA A 409 20.65 1.10 -9.70
CA ALA A 409 19.87 1.71 -8.63
C ALA A 409 19.75 0.80 -7.40
N PHE A 410 19.60 -0.52 -7.59
CA PHE A 410 19.63 -1.48 -6.49
C PHE A 410 20.98 -1.51 -5.76
N ILE A 411 22.08 -1.46 -6.52
CA ILE A 411 23.44 -1.43 -5.94
C ILE A 411 23.63 -0.15 -5.13
N ALA A 412 23.24 1.01 -5.68
CA ALA A 412 23.30 2.28 -4.97
C ALA A 412 22.52 2.25 -3.65
N CYS A 413 21.30 1.69 -3.64
CA CYS A 413 20.51 1.53 -2.41
C CYS A 413 21.14 0.54 -1.42
N LEU A 414 21.80 -0.51 -1.91
CA LEU A 414 22.45 -1.53 -1.07
C LEU A 414 23.70 -0.95 -0.37
N GLU A 415 24.47 -0.15 -1.09
CA GLU A 415 25.70 0.49 -0.62
C GLU A 415 25.45 1.74 0.23
N ALA A 416 24.29 2.39 0.06
CA ALA A 416 23.92 3.58 0.82
C ALA A 416 23.77 3.30 2.33
N PRO A 417 24.12 4.26 3.20
CA PRO A 417 23.88 4.16 4.64
C PRO A 417 22.41 3.88 4.98
N PRO A 418 22.10 3.07 6.02
CA PRO A 418 20.71 2.71 6.36
C PRO A 418 19.79 3.92 6.58
N ASP A 419 20.28 4.98 7.20
CA ASP A 419 19.53 6.21 7.49
C ASP A 419 19.12 6.99 6.23
N VAL A 420 19.79 6.75 5.10
CA VAL A 420 19.48 7.37 3.81
C VAL A 420 18.34 6.65 3.09
N VAL A 421 18.18 5.35 3.29
CA VAL A 421 17.29 4.49 2.47
C VAL A 421 16.22 3.73 3.25
N SER A 422 16.31 3.66 4.57
CA SER A 422 15.38 2.92 5.42
C SER A 422 13.99 3.56 5.41
N GLY A 423 12.97 2.79 5.03
CA GLY A 423 11.59 3.24 4.93
C GLY A 423 11.33 4.19 3.77
N GLU A 424 12.32 4.37 2.89
CA GLU A 424 12.23 5.33 1.78
C GLU A 424 11.63 4.70 0.53
N ILE A 425 10.90 5.53 -0.20
CA ILE A 425 10.44 5.28 -1.56
C ILE A 425 11.22 6.22 -2.48
N PHE A 426 11.75 5.69 -3.59
CA PHE A 426 12.44 6.47 -4.63
C PHE A 426 11.80 6.22 -5.98
N ASN A 427 11.47 7.29 -6.70
CA ASN A 427 11.31 7.25 -8.14
C ASN A 427 12.68 7.11 -8.79
N VAL A 428 12.84 6.14 -9.67
CA VAL A 428 14.14 5.81 -10.26
C VAL A 428 14.13 6.19 -11.74
N GLY A 429 15.04 7.07 -12.12
CA GLY A 429 15.18 7.55 -13.49
C GLY A 429 15.84 8.91 -13.57
N ASP A 430 15.70 9.54 -14.73
CA ASP A 430 16.15 10.89 -15.02
C ASP A 430 15.10 11.68 -15.80
N TYR A 431 15.16 13.01 -15.67
CA TYR A 431 14.20 13.92 -16.29
C TYR A 431 14.16 13.76 -17.81
N GLU A 432 15.32 13.52 -18.44
CA GLU A 432 15.45 13.32 -19.88
C GLU A 432 14.74 12.05 -20.37
N LEU A 433 14.43 11.12 -19.47
CA LEU A 433 13.75 9.86 -19.79
C LEU A 433 12.23 9.92 -19.56
N ASN A 434 11.68 11.08 -19.18
CA ASN A 434 10.24 11.32 -19.32
C ASN A 434 9.93 11.59 -20.79
N HIS A 435 9.26 10.66 -21.45
CA HIS A 435 8.89 10.78 -22.87
C HIS A 435 7.40 10.57 -23.10
N GLN A 436 6.88 11.20 -24.15
CA GLN A 436 5.62 10.77 -24.73
C GLN A 436 5.82 9.51 -25.58
N LEU A 437 4.79 8.67 -25.70
CA LEU A 437 4.89 7.46 -26.53
C LEU A 437 5.17 7.78 -28.01
N ARG A 438 4.70 8.93 -28.51
CA ARG A 438 5.00 9.42 -29.86
C ARG A 438 6.50 9.66 -30.06
N GLU A 439 7.17 10.29 -29.10
CA GLU A 439 8.60 10.57 -29.19
C GLU A 439 9.42 9.27 -29.30
N ILE A 440 9.01 8.21 -28.57
CA ILE A 440 9.65 6.90 -28.68
C ILE A 440 9.53 6.33 -30.09
N SER A 441 8.35 6.45 -30.70
CA SER A 441 8.13 5.96 -32.06
C SER A 441 8.92 6.71 -33.12
N GLU A 442 9.06 8.02 -32.97
CA GLU A 442 9.87 8.87 -33.85
C GLU A 442 11.34 8.50 -33.73
N LYS A 443 11.84 8.28 -32.50
CA LYS A 443 13.20 7.79 -32.25
C LYS A 443 13.45 6.44 -32.94
N VAL A 444 12.52 5.49 -32.83
CA VAL A 444 12.63 4.18 -33.50
C VAL A 444 12.61 4.32 -35.04
N ALA A 445 11.68 5.12 -35.59
CA ALA A 445 11.56 5.32 -37.03
C ALA A 445 12.76 6.09 -37.63
N ASN A 446 13.40 6.97 -36.86
CA ASN A 446 14.63 7.63 -37.26
C ASN A 446 15.84 6.68 -37.23
N PHE A 447 15.84 5.70 -36.32
CA PHE A 447 16.92 4.73 -36.21
C PHE A 447 16.83 3.61 -37.26
N VAL A 448 15.62 3.09 -37.50
CA VAL A 448 15.38 2.02 -38.48
C VAL A 448 14.78 2.64 -39.76
N PRO A 449 15.50 2.64 -40.89
CA PRO A 449 15.02 3.27 -42.12
C PRO A 449 13.80 2.55 -42.70
N HIS A 450 12.96 3.29 -43.43
CA HIS A 450 11.80 2.78 -44.18
C HIS A 450 10.68 2.14 -43.34
N VAL A 451 10.46 2.61 -42.11
CA VAL A 451 9.40 2.11 -41.23
C VAL A 451 8.05 2.80 -41.48
N GLU A 452 6.99 2.01 -41.71
CA GLU A 452 5.60 2.46 -41.75
C GLU A 452 5.08 2.69 -40.32
N THR A 453 4.59 3.89 -40.01
CA THR A 453 4.08 4.21 -38.67
C THR A 453 2.55 4.31 -38.67
N ASN A 454 1.91 3.44 -37.88
CA ASN A 454 0.46 3.39 -37.71
C ASN A 454 0.05 3.90 -36.32
N HIS A 455 -1.02 4.69 -36.28
CA HIS A 455 -1.60 5.21 -35.05
C HIS A 455 -2.96 4.56 -34.79
N VAL A 456 -3.14 4.04 -33.58
CA VAL A 456 -4.37 3.36 -33.15
C VAL A 456 -4.77 3.91 -31.78
N ASP A 457 -6.06 4.07 -31.53
CA ASP A 457 -6.54 4.43 -30.18
C ASP A 457 -6.83 3.19 -29.35
N ASN A 458 -6.53 3.24 -28.05
CA ASN A 458 -6.85 2.18 -27.09
C ASN A 458 -7.35 2.73 -25.75
N GLY A 459 -7.77 1.81 -24.87
CA GLY A 459 -8.26 2.14 -23.54
C GLY A 459 -7.20 2.43 -22.47
N ASP A 460 -5.90 2.56 -22.80
CA ASP A 460 -4.86 2.86 -21.81
C ASP A 460 -4.98 4.33 -21.36
N LYS A 461 -5.49 4.52 -20.16
CA LYS A 461 -5.70 5.84 -19.55
C LYS A 461 -4.49 6.36 -18.77
N ARG A 462 -3.44 5.55 -18.63
CA ARG A 462 -2.27 5.96 -17.84
C ARG A 462 -1.62 7.17 -18.51
N ASN A 463 -1.22 8.15 -17.71
CA ASN A 463 -0.50 9.35 -18.15
C ASN A 463 0.26 9.88 -16.93
N TYR A 464 1.59 9.89 -16.92
CA TYR A 464 2.33 10.45 -15.79
C TYR A 464 3.76 10.82 -16.19
N ARG A 465 4.22 11.95 -15.65
CA ARG A 465 5.63 12.35 -15.59
C ARG A 465 6.07 12.31 -14.15
N VAL A 466 7.34 12.00 -13.92
CA VAL A 466 7.85 11.75 -12.57
C VAL A 466 9.07 12.61 -12.29
N SER A 467 9.13 13.18 -11.09
CA SER A 467 10.31 13.85 -10.53
C SER A 467 11.28 12.81 -9.96
N PHE A 468 12.57 13.04 -10.16
CA PHE A 468 13.66 12.20 -9.69
C PHE A 468 14.56 12.91 -8.67
N ASP A 469 14.14 14.08 -8.18
CA ASP A 469 14.96 14.92 -7.29
C ASP A 469 15.41 14.18 -6.02
N LYS A 470 14.56 13.30 -5.49
CA LYS A 470 14.83 12.57 -4.26
C LYS A 470 15.96 11.57 -4.44
N ILE A 471 15.93 10.72 -5.47
CA ILE A 471 17.01 9.75 -5.71
C ILE A 471 18.32 10.46 -6.09
N HIS A 472 18.20 11.56 -6.83
CA HIS A 472 19.33 12.41 -7.22
C HIS A 472 20.04 13.04 -6.03
N SER A 473 19.29 13.59 -5.07
CA SER A 473 19.83 14.30 -3.91
C SER A 473 20.29 13.37 -2.79
N ARG A 474 19.56 12.26 -2.56
CA ARG A 474 19.84 11.33 -1.46
C ARG A 474 20.92 10.31 -1.81
N LEU A 475 20.95 9.84 -3.06
CA LEU A 475 21.86 8.78 -3.51
C LEU A 475 22.88 9.24 -4.55
N GLY A 476 22.77 10.46 -5.08
CA GLY A 476 23.62 10.89 -6.20
C GLY A 476 23.39 10.11 -7.49
N PHE A 477 22.33 9.29 -7.56
CA PHE A 477 22.07 8.41 -8.68
C PHE A 477 21.74 9.21 -9.95
N ARG A 478 22.33 8.80 -11.08
CA ARG A 478 21.99 9.24 -12.44
C ARG A 478 22.04 8.03 -13.37
N CYS A 479 21.14 8.03 -14.35
CA CYS A 479 21.10 7.08 -15.44
C CYS A 479 22.25 7.35 -16.40
N GLU A 480 22.78 6.27 -16.97
CA GLU A 480 23.86 6.34 -17.96
C GLU A 480 23.36 6.00 -19.36
N LYS A 481 22.16 5.43 -19.49
CA LYS A 481 21.62 4.95 -20.75
C LYS A 481 20.43 5.79 -21.21
N SER A 482 20.52 6.23 -22.46
CA SER A 482 19.43 6.89 -23.18
C SER A 482 18.47 5.88 -23.81
N VAL A 483 17.31 6.35 -24.28
CA VAL A 483 16.39 5.53 -25.09
C VAL A 483 17.07 5.04 -26.37
N ASP A 484 17.90 5.88 -26.99
CA ASP A 484 18.57 5.57 -28.25
C ASP A 484 19.57 4.41 -28.10
N ASP A 485 20.26 4.32 -26.95
CA ASP A 485 21.11 3.18 -26.60
C ASP A 485 20.31 1.87 -26.58
N GLY A 486 19.15 1.87 -25.92
CA GLY A 486 18.29 0.70 -25.83
C GLY A 486 17.72 0.25 -27.18
N ILE A 487 17.40 1.20 -28.07
CA ILE A 487 17.00 0.92 -29.45
C ILE A 487 18.15 0.26 -30.19
N ALA A 488 19.36 0.80 -30.09
CA ALA A 488 20.54 0.25 -30.76
C ALA A 488 20.88 -1.17 -30.29
N GLU A 489 20.87 -1.40 -28.97
CA GLU A 489 21.10 -2.72 -28.35
C GLU A 489 20.09 -3.75 -28.85
N MET A 490 18.80 -3.41 -28.85
CA MET A 490 17.73 -4.30 -29.27
C MET A 490 17.81 -4.60 -30.78
N HIS A 491 18.01 -3.56 -31.60
CA HIS A 491 18.14 -3.73 -33.05
C HIS A 491 19.35 -4.61 -33.41
N GLN A 492 20.50 -4.39 -32.76
CA GLN A 492 21.69 -5.21 -32.97
C GLN A 492 21.44 -6.67 -32.58
N TRP A 493 20.77 -6.91 -31.45
CA TRP A 493 20.46 -8.26 -30.99
C TRP A 493 19.50 -9.00 -31.93
N ILE A 494 18.46 -8.34 -32.44
CA ILE A 494 17.53 -8.93 -33.42
C ILE A 494 18.28 -9.34 -34.68
N LYS A 495 19.16 -8.48 -35.18
CA LYS A 495 19.99 -8.77 -36.34
C LYS A 495 20.97 -9.92 -36.09
N ALA A 496 21.61 -9.96 -34.92
CA ALA A 496 22.58 -10.99 -34.57
C ALA A 496 21.94 -12.38 -34.36
N THR A 497 20.69 -12.42 -33.89
CA THR A 497 19.95 -13.67 -33.65
C THR A 497 19.11 -14.13 -34.84
N ASN A 498 19.05 -13.33 -35.93
CA ASN A 498 18.12 -13.53 -37.05
C ASN A 498 16.69 -13.78 -36.56
N LEU A 499 16.26 -13.03 -35.53
CA LEU A 499 14.94 -13.21 -34.97
C LEU A 499 13.87 -12.83 -36.01
N THR A 500 12.97 -13.75 -36.32
CA THR A 500 11.87 -13.53 -37.27
C THR A 500 10.49 -13.57 -36.60
N ASP A 501 10.37 -14.19 -35.43
CA ASP A 501 9.10 -14.39 -34.73
C ASP A 501 9.04 -13.58 -33.43
N LEU A 502 8.17 -12.57 -33.41
CA LEU A 502 7.86 -11.74 -32.24
C LEU A 502 6.81 -12.37 -31.31
N SER A 503 6.11 -13.40 -31.77
CA SER A 503 5.00 -14.03 -31.05
C SER A 503 5.46 -15.09 -30.04
N ALA A 504 6.75 -15.44 -30.05
CA ALA A 504 7.32 -16.43 -29.15
C ALA A 504 7.02 -16.08 -27.68
N VAL A 505 6.37 -17.02 -27.00
CA VAL A 505 5.78 -16.85 -25.67
C VAL A 505 6.82 -16.29 -24.68
N GLN A 506 8.05 -16.80 -24.70
CA GLN A 506 9.16 -16.41 -23.80
C GLN A 506 9.47 -14.91 -23.74
N PHE A 507 9.14 -14.14 -24.78
CA PHE A 507 9.38 -12.69 -24.83
C PHE A 507 8.20 -11.86 -24.31
N ASN A 508 7.06 -12.49 -24.02
CA ASN A 508 5.82 -11.82 -23.63
C ASN A 508 5.33 -12.33 -22.26
N ASN A 509 5.26 -11.43 -21.27
CA ASN A 509 4.88 -11.82 -19.92
C ASN A 509 3.41 -12.26 -19.80
N GLN A 510 2.49 -11.68 -20.58
CA GLN A 510 1.09 -12.10 -20.56
C GLN A 510 0.96 -13.55 -21.04
N ALA A 511 1.57 -13.85 -22.20
CA ALA A 511 1.55 -15.19 -22.77
C ALA A 511 2.20 -16.21 -21.83
N MET A 512 3.35 -15.88 -21.23
CA MET A 512 3.99 -16.76 -20.24
C MET A 512 3.20 -16.93 -18.96
N THR A 513 2.46 -15.89 -18.52
CA THR A 513 1.59 -16.01 -17.35
C THR A 513 0.46 -16.99 -17.59
N ARG A 514 -0.13 -16.98 -18.80
CA ARG A 514 -1.14 -17.98 -19.20
C ARG A 514 -0.55 -19.39 -19.16
N VAL A 515 0.58 -19.62 -19.83
CA VAL A 515 1.26 -20.93 -19.86
C VAL A 515 1.61 -21.40 -18.45
N PHE A 516 2.19 -20.54 -17.63
CA PHE A 516 2.55 -20.89 -16.26
C PHE A 516 1.33 -21.24 -15.41
N ALA A 517 0.22 -20.50 -15.54
CA ALA A 517 -0.99 -20.73 -14.76
C ALA A 517 -1.59 -22.14 -14.96
N GLU A 518 -1.29 -22.79 -16.08
CA GLU A 518 -1.70 -24.16 -16.40
C GLU A 518 -0.77 -25.23 -15.82
N THR A 519 0.41 -24.85 -15.31
CA THR A 519 1.38 -25.80 -14.75
C THR A 519 0.99 -26.29 -13.34
N PRO A 520 1.40 -27.49 -12.93
CA PRO A 520 1.22 -27.96 -11.56
C PRO A 520 1.86 -27.04 -10.51
N ASP A 521 3.01 -26.43 -10.85
CA ASP A 521 3.73 -25.51 -9.98
C ASP A 521 2.91 -24.25 -9.69
N ALA A 522 2.14 -23.74 -10.65
CA ALA A 522 1.25 -22.60 -10.43
C ALA A 522 0.12 -22.89 -9.43
N GLN A 523 -0.33 -24.15 -9.34
CA GLN A 523 -1.37 -24.56 -8.40
C GLN A 523 -0.86 -24.75 -6.97
N ARG A 524 0.46 -24.93 -6.78
CA ARG A 524 1.09 -25.06 -5.46
C ARG A 524 1.24 -23.69 -4.81
N SER A 525 0.40 -23.42 -3.82
CA SER A 525 0.39 -22.16 -3.07
C SER A 525 0.02 -22.43 -1.61
N THR A 526 0.92 -22.11 -0.67
CA THR A 526 0.65 -22.29 0.77
C THR A 526 -0.54 -21.44 1.21
N PHE A 527 -0.76 -20.29 0.57
CA PHE A 527 -1.93 -19.44 0.83
C PHE A 527 -3.25 -20.15 0.59
N ARG A 528 -3.35 -20.96 -0.46
CA ARG A 528 -4.56 -21.72 -0.77
C ARG A 528 -4.83 -22.81 0.26
N VAL A 529 -3.78 -23.46 0.76
CA VAL A 529 -3.88 -24.45 1.84
C VAL A 529 -4.37 -23.78 3.12
N LEU A 530 -3.76 -22.64 3.49
CA LEU A 530 -4.18 -21.88 4.67
C LEU A 530 -5.60 -21.33 4.56
N GLU A 531 -6.00 -20.84 3.39
CA GLU A 531 -7.37 -20.38 3.14
C GLU A 531 -8.37 -21.54 3.20
N ALA A 532 -8.05 -22.71 2.64
CA ALA A 532 -8.89 -23.90 2.74
C ALA A 532 -9.04 -24.35 4.20
N LEU A 533 -7.94 -24.37 4.97
CA LEU A 533 -7.97 -24.69 6.40
C LEU A 533 -8.83 -23.67 7.18
N ALA A 534 -8.67 -22.38 6.91
CA ALA A 534 -9.44 -21.32 7.55
C ALA A 534 -10.93 -21.32 7.20
N ARG A 535 -11.32 -21.87 6.03
CA ARG A 535 -12.73 -22.08 5.66
C ARG A 535 -13.32 -23.35 6.28
N SER A 536 -12.48 -24.32 6.64
CA SER A 536 -12.89 -25.59 7.27
C SER A 536 -12.95 -25.54 8.80
N ALA A 537 -12.33 -24.54 9.41
CA ALA A 537 -12.37 -24.22 10.83
C ALA A 537 -13.47 -23.18 11.11
#